data_AF-M3GY37-F1
#
_entry.id   AF-M3GY37-F1
#
_cell.length_a   1.000
_cell.length_b   1.000
_cell.length_c   1.000
_cell.angle_alpha   90.00
_cell.angle_beta   90.00
_cell.angle_gamma   90.00
#
_symmetry.space_group_name_H-M   'P 1'
#
loop_
_entity.id
_entity.type
_entity.pdbx_description
1 polymer ?
#
loop_
_entity_poly.entity_id
_entity_poly.type
_entity_poly.pdbx_seq_one_letter_code
_entity_poly.pdbx_strand_id
1 'polypeptide(L)'
;MYERTVDIRDLLKHGINVSLGTDSSICGSLNLLEEISTARKFYQTEYGEDLSTKTLFEMVTCNPAKAFRVEKQLGSIEVGKIADIVVLTRNIEDPYANLCESDLSSVRLVLRDGIPVYGDVSLESFFEESGVIVERVLVDNIERYLVASPGKLLESLVISLGYKKDLAFFPVQKEFDNFE
;
A
#
# COMPACT_ATOMS: atom_id res chain seq x y z
N MET A 1 -10.14 -0.34 24.13
CA MET A 1 -11.18 -1.14 23.47
C MET A 1 -10.76 -2.60 23.66
N TYR A 2 -11.53 -3.35 24.46
CA TYR A 2 -11.31 -4.71 24.99
C TYR A 2 -9.96 -4.97 25.70
N GLU A 3 -9.99 -5.37 26.97
CA GLU A 3 -8.82 -5.62 27.84
C GLU A 3 -7.90 -6.76 27.37
N ARG A 4 -8.18 -7.35 26.21
CA ARG A 4 -7.44 -8.46 25.63
C ARG A 4 -7.35 -8.29 24.12
N THR A 5 -6.14 -8.36 23.61
CA THR A 5 -5.85 -8.55 22.19
C THR A 5 -5.95 -10.03 21.85
N VAL A 6 -6.37 -10.34 20.62
CA VAL A 6 -6.38 -11.73 20.13
C VAL A 6 -4.96 -12.32 20.12
N ASP A 7 -4.80 -13.59 20.50
CA ASP A 7 -3.50 -14.27 20.44
C ASP A 7 -3.19 -14.69 19.01
N ILE A 8 -2.56 -13.79 18.25
CA ILE A 8 -2.17 -14.03 16.86
C ILE A 8 -1.22 -15.22 16.73
N ARG A 9 -0.30 -15.40 17.70
CA ARG A 9 0.64 -16.52 17.70
C ARG A 9 -0.10 -17.86 17.80
N ASP A 10 -1.14 -17.96 18.61
CA ASP A 10 -1.96 -19.17 18.71
C ASP A 10 -2.73 -19.46 17.41
N LEU A 11 -3.29 -18.43 16.77
CA LEU A 11 -3.97 -18.58 15.48
C LEU A 11 -3.01 -19.12 14.40
N LEU A 12 -1.81 -18.54 14.32
CA LEU A 12 -0.78 -18.96 13.36
C LEU A 12 -0.33 -20.41 13.61
N LYS A 13 -0.16 -20.81 14.88
CA LYS A 13 0.19 -22.19 15.26
C LYS A 13 -0.86 -23.22 14.83
N HIS A 14 -2.13 -22.83 14.84
CA HIS A 14 -3.24 -23.67 14.39
C HIS A 14 -3.50 -23.61 12.89
N GLY A 15 -2.66 -22.88 12.12
CA GLY A 15 -2.82 -22.75 10.67
C GLY A 15 -4.06 -21.95 10.25
N ILE A 16 -4.57 -21.08 11.13
CA ILE A 16 -5.71 -20.21 10.82
C ILE A 16 -5.24 -19.12 9.84
N ASN A 17 -6.07 -18.82 8.84
CA ASN A 17 -5.79 -17.79 7.86
C ASN A 17 -5.89 -16.39 8.49
N VAL A 18 -4.74 -15.75 8.74
CA VAL A 18 -4.66 -14.39 9.29
C VAL A 18 -4.33 -13.40 8.17
N SER A 19 -5.01 -12.25 8.13
CA SER A 19 -4.76 -11.16 7.18
C SER A 19 -4.45 -9.87 7.93
N LEU A 20 -3.77 -8.94 7.28
CA LEU A 20 -3.42 -7.63 7.84
C LEU A 20 -4.10 -6.51 7.05
N GLY A 21 -4.54 -5.46 7.75
CA GLY A 21 -5.17 -4.29 7.14
C GLY A 21 -5.00 -3.07 8.05
N THR A 22 -5.09 -1.88 7.46
CA THR A 22 -4.79 -0.60 8.12
C THR A 22 -5.87 -0.08 9.06
N ASP A 23 -7.08 -0.67 9.01
CA ASP A 23 -8.27 -0.06 9.62
C ASP A 23 -8.47 1.40 9.16
N SER A 24 -9.20 2.22 9.92
CA SER A 24 -9.44 3.63 9.62
C SER A 24 -8.24 4.52 9.99
N SER A 25 -8.15 5.69 9.34
CA SER A 25 -7.11 6.70 9.57
C SER A 25 -7.07 7.28 10.99
N ILE A 26 -8.03 6.93 11.86
CA ILE A 26 -8.09 7.37 13.26
C ILE A 26 -7.36 6.39 14.20
N CYS A 27 -7.34 5.09 13.85
CA CYS A 27 -6.95 4.03 14.77
C CYS A 27 -5.84 3.11 14.25
N GLY A 28 -5.58 3.05 12.94
CA GLY A 28 -4.47 2.27 12.40
C GLY A 28 -3.48 3.11 11.60
N SER A 29 -2.54 2.41 10.95
CA SER A 29 -1.45 3.05 10.20
C SER A 29 -1.98 3.78 8.97
N LEU A 30 -1.24 4.79 8.48
CA LEU A 30 -1.71 5.60 7.35
C LEU A 30 -1.71 4.83 6.03
N ASN A 31 -0.88 3.80 5.92
CA ASN A 31 -0.79 2.94 4.76
C ASN A 31 -0.38 1.51 5.15
N LEU A 32 -0.52 0.58 4.21
CA LEU A 32 -0.29 -0.85 4.44
C LEU A 32 1.18 -1.19 4.73
N LEU A 33 2.15 -0.42 4.20
CA LEU A 33 3.57 -0.65 4.44
C LEU A 33 3.95 -0.32 5.89
N GLU A 34 3.45 0.80 6.41
CA GLU A 34 3.55 1.14 7.83
C GLU A 34 2.88 0.10 8.72
N GLU A 35 1.72 -0.42 8.32
CA GLU A 35 0.99 -1.44 9.07
C GLU A 35 1.80 -2.75 9.17
N ILE A 36 2.50 -3.15 8.09
CA ILE A 36 3.40 -4.32 8.12
C ILE A 36 4.52 -4.12 9.15
N SER A 37 5.16 -2.95 9.15
CA SER A 37 6.23 -2.63 10.12
C SER A 37 5.68 -2.62 11.56
N THR A 38 4.50 -2.05 11.77
CA THR A 38 3.83 -1.97 13.07
C THR A 38 3.44 -3.36 13.57
N ALA A 39 2.86 -4.21 12.72
CA ALA A 39 2.49 -5.58 13.06
C ALA A 39 3.70 -6.42 13.49
N ARG A 40 4.84 -6.28 12.78
CA ARG A 40 6.09 -6.97 13.14
C ARG A 40 6.63 -6.52 14.50
N LYS A 41 6.69 -5.20 14.73
CA LYS A 41 7.13 -4.61 16.01
C LYS A 41 6.23 -5.01 17.17
N PHE A 42 4.92 -5.01 16.95
CA PHE A 42 3.93 -5.48 17.92
C PHE A 42 4.18 -6.95 18.27
N TYR A 43 4.30 -7.83 17.26
CA TYR A 43 4.54 -9.26 17.48
C TYR A 43 5.83 -9.52 18.29
N GLN A 44 6.90 -8.80 17.98
CA GLN A 44 8.15 -8.87 18.72
C GLN A 44 8.01 -8.42 20.18
N THR A 45 7.28 -7.32 20.40
CA THR A 45 7.07 -6.77 21.75
C THR A 45 6.20 -7.68 22.61
N GLU A 46 5.13 -8.22 22.02
CA GLU A 46 4.14 -9.04 22.73
C GLU A 46 4.64 -10.46 23.01
N TYR A 47 5.35 -11.07 22.06
CA TYR A 47 5.72 -12.49 22.14
C TYR A 47 7.21 -12.76 22.36
N GLY A 48 8.07 -11.74 22.23
CA GLY A 48 9.53 -11.87 22.39
C GLY A 48 10.23 -12.60 21.24
N GLU A 49 9.56 -12.75 20.09
CA GLU A 49 10.06 -13.42 18.89
C GLU A 49 9.70 -12.62 17.64
N ASP A 50 10.47 -12.76 16.56
CA ASP A 50 10.18 -12.06 15.31
C ASP A 50 9.13 -12.82 14.48
N LEU A 51 8.19 -12.09 13.88
CA LEU A 51 7.25 -12.68 12.94
C LEU A 51 7.95 -12.88 11.60
N SER A 52 7.82 -14.07 11.01
CA SER A 52 8.42 -14.35 9.70
C SER A 52 7.98 -13.31 8.67
N THR A 53 8.94 -12.69 7.99
CA THR A 53 8.69 -11.73 6.91
C THR A 53 7.87 -12.34 5.77
N LYS A 54 8.06 -13.64 5.51
CA LYS A 54 7.21 -14.39 4.56
C LYS A 54 5.76 -14.51 5.04
N THR A 55 5.53 -14.77 6.32
CA THR A 55 4.18 -14.79 6.90
C THR A 55 3.52 -13.41 6.78
N LEU A 56 4.24 -12.32 7.06
CA LEU A 56 3.74 -10.96 6.87
C LEU A 56 3.38 -10.69 5.39
N PHE A 57 4.22 -11.11 4.45
CA PHE A 57 3.92 -11.03 3.02
C PHE A 57 2.63 -11.79 2.66
N GLU A 58 2.44 -13.01 3.15
CA GLU A 58 1.23 -13.80 2.93
C GLU A 58 -0.02 -13.12 3.54
N MET A 59 0.13 -12.49 4.71
CA MET A 59 -0.94 -11.74 5.40
C MET A 59 -1.45 -10.52 4.63
N VAL A 60 -0.70 -10.01 3.65
CA VAL A 60 -1.10 -8.87 2.80
C VAL A 60 -1.34 -9.26 1.33
N THR A 61 -1.19 -10.55 0.97
CA THR A 61 -1.36 -11.03 -0.41
C THR A 61 -2.30 -12.25 -0.48
N CYS A 62 -1.78 -13.45 -0.29
CA CYS A 62 -2.50 -14.72 -0.42
C CYS A 62 -3.64 -14.86 0.61
N ASN A 63 -3.41 -14.44 1.85
CA ASN A 63 -4.36 -14.67 2.94
C ASN A 63 -5.62 -13.79 2.84
N PRO A 64 -5.54 -12.47 2.53
CA PRO A 64 -6.74 -11.68 2.29
C PRO A 64 -7.49 -12.19 1.06
N ALA A 65 -6.80 -12.63 0.00
CA ALA A 65 -7.47 -13.23 -1.16
C ALA A 65 -8.29 -14.48 -0.77
N LYS A 66 -7.75 -15.34 0.10
CA LYS A 66 -8.50 -16.49 0.68
C LYS A 66 -9.65 -16.04 1.57
N ALA A 67 -9.43 -15.04 2.43
CA ALA A 67 -10.46 -14.52 3.33
C ALA A 67 -11.67 -13.96 2.56
N PHE A 68 -11.40 -13.26 1.46
CA PHE A 68 -12.42 -12.71 0.56
C PHE A 68 -12.95 -13.71 -0.48
N ARG A 69 -12.43 -14.95 -0.51
CA ARG A 69 -12.81 -16.01 -1.46
C ARG A 69 -12.57 -15.65 -2.94
N VAL A 70 -11.49 -14.91 -3.19
CA VAL A 70 -11.05 -14.44 -4.51
C VAL A 70 -9.66 -14.97 -4.88
N GLU A 71 -9.14 -15.96 -4.15
CA GLU A 71 -7.81 -16.55 -4.35
C GLU A 71 -7.61 -17.21 -5.72
N LYS A 72 -8.70 -17.48 -6.45
CA LYS A 72 -8.64 -17.94 -7.86
C LYS A 72 -8.24 -16.83 -8.83
N GLN A 73 -8.40 -15.56 -8.44
CA GLN A 73 -8.18 -14.39 -9.28
C GLN A 73 -7.05 -13.51 -8.78
N LEU A 74 -6.83 -13.46 -7.46
CA LEU A 74 -5.92 -12.52 -6.79
C LEU A 74 -5.01 -13.20 -5.76
N GLY A 75 -4.05 -12.43 -5.25
CA GLY A 75 -3.20 -12.78 -4.10
C GLY A 75 -1.88 -13.45 -4.46
N SER A 76 -1.67 -13.85 -5.72
CA SER A 76 -0.41 -14.43 -6.19
C SER A 76 -0.23 -14.24 -7.70
N ILE A 77 1.00 -14.39 -8.17
CA ILE A 77 1.35 -14.31 -9.60
C ILE A 77 1.32 -15.73 -10.18
N GLU A 78 0.22 -16.07 -10.84
CA GLU A 78 0.00 -17.37 -11.47
C GLU A 78 -0.75 -17.20 -12.79
N VAL A 79 -0.55 -18.11 -13.74
CA VAL A 79 -1.25 -18.07 -15.03
C VAL A 79 -2.77 -18.14 -14.80
N GLY A 80 -3.50 -17.21 -15.42
CA GLY A 80 -4.95 -17.11 -15.31
C GLY A 80 -5.46 -16.19 -14.19
N LYS A 81 -4.57 -15.63 -13.36
CA LYS A 81 -4.90 -14.60 -12.37
C LYS A 81 -4.82 -13.19 -12.95
N ILE A 82 -5.47 -12.25 -12.28
CA ILE A 82 -5.46 -10.83 -12.63
C ILE A 82 -4.05 -10.27 -12.36
N ALA A 83 -3.56 -9.43 -13.26
CA ALA A 83 -2.23 -8.83 -13.17
C ALA A 83 -2.21 -7.61 -12.23
N ASP A 84 -2.54 -7.83 -10.96
CA ASP A 84 -2.39 -6.86 -9.88
C ASP A 84 -0.98 -7.03 -9.28
N ILE A 85 -0.10 -6.06 -9.56
CA ILE A 85 1.34 -6.17 -9.29
C ILE A 85 1.84 -4.87 -8.66
N VAL A 86 2.64 -5.00 -7.61
CA VAL A 86 3.42 -3.90 -7.05
C VAL A 86 4.91 -4.19 -7.27
N VAL A 87 5.64 -3.21 -7.78
CA VAL A 87 7.09 -3.27 -7.93
C VAL A 87 7.72 -2.33 -6.91
N LEU A 88 8.65 -2.85 -6.13
CA LEU A 88 9.39 -2.11 -5.11
C LEU A 88 10.85 -1.97 -5.51
N THR A 89 11.50 -0.90 -5.07
CA THR A 89 12.96 -0.79 -5.07
C THR A 89 13.56 -1.89 -4.22
N ARG A 90 14.62 -2.53 -4.72
CA ARG A 90 15.36 -3.54 -3.97
C ARG A 90 16.44 -2.88 -3.11
N ASN A 91 16.12 -2.67 -1.84
CA ASN A 91 17.03 -2.16 -0.82
C ASN A 91 17.68 -3.29 0.01
N ILE A 92 16.99 -4.44 0.12
CA ILE A 92 17.42 -5.62 0.89
C ILE A 92 17.43 -6.85 -0.02
N GLU A 93 18.40 -7.74 0.19
CA GLU A 93 18.59 -8.96 -0.63
C GLU A 93 17.42 -9.94 -0.49
N ASP A 94 16.96 -10.19 0.74
CA ASP A 94 15.77 -10.99 1.01
C ASP A 94 14.50 -10.20 0.61
N PRO A 95 13.67 -10.71 -0.31
CA PRO A 95 12.55 -9.96 -0.86
C PRO A 95 11.41 -9.75 0.15
N TYR A 96 11.21 -10.66 1.10
CA TYR A 96 10.16 -10.52 2.10
C TYR A 96 10.55 -9.50 3.16
N ALA A 97 11.82 -9.50 3.58
CA ALA A 97 12.37 -8.45 4.43
C ALA A 97 12.35 -7.09 3.72
N ASN A 98 12.66 -7.05 2.41
CA ASN A 98 12.58 -5.83 1.62
C ASN A 98 11.19 -5.18 1.68
N LEU A 99 10.12 -5.98 1.55
CA LEU A 99 8.75 -5.47 1.72
C LEU A 99 8.52 -4.90 3.12
N CYS A 100 8.98 -5.60 4.18
CA CYS A 100 8.74 -5.19 5.56
C CYS A 100 9.46 -3.88 5.96
N GLU A 101 10.55 -3.54 5.25
CA GLU A 101 11.32 -2.31 5.46
C GLU A 101 11.05 -1.26 4.38
N SER A 102 10.10 -1.49 3.46
CA SER A 102 9.73 -0.55 2.41
C SER A 102 8.79 0.53 2.93
N ASP A 103 8.87 1.71 2.32
CA ASP A 103 7.98 2.85 2.51
C ASP A 103 7.34 3.25 1.16
N LEU A 104 6.52 4.31 1.15
CA LEU A 104 5.90 4.80 -0.07
C LEU A 104 6.93 5.24 -1.12
N SER A 105 8.09 5.74 -0.69
CA SER A 105 9.20 6.11 -1.57
C SER A 105 9.76 4.91 -2.34
N SER A 106 9.67 3.72 -1.76
CA SER A 106 10.15 2.47 -2.33
C SER A 106 9.22 1.90 -3.43
N VAL A 107 7.97 2.35 -3.53
CA VAL A 107 7.01 1.85 -4.53
C VAL A 107 7.33 2.45 -5.90
N ARG A 108 7.76 1.63 -6.86
CA ARG A 108 8.17 2.07 -8.21
C ARG A 108 7.06 1.98 -9.26
N LEU A 109 6.17 1.01 -9.12
CA LEU A 109 5.08 0.76 -10.06
C LEU A 109 3.95 0.01 -9.35
N VAL A 110 2.72 0.38 -9.65
CA VAL A 110 1.51 -0.36 -9.30
C VAL A 110 0.75 -0.61 -10.59
N LEU A 111 0.47 -1.88 -10.86
CA LEU A 111 -0.39 -2.36 -11.91
C LEU A 111 -1.71 -2.83 -11.31
N ARG A 112 -2.80 -2.48 -11.96
CA ARG A 112 -4.13 -3.02 -11.69
C ARG A 112 -4.67 -3.62 -12.96
N ASP A 113 -4.97 -4.90 -12.95
CA ASP A 113 -5.42 -5.65 -14.14
C ASP A 113 -4.48 -5.44 -15.35
N GLY A 114 -3.17 -5.42 -15.08
CA GLY A 114 -2.13 -5.19 -16.08
C GLY A 114 -1.97 -3.75 -16.55
N ILE A 115 -2.84 -2.83 -16.11
CA ILE A 115 -2.80 -1.41 -16.46
C ILE A 115 -1.97 -0.66 -15.41
N PRO A 116 -0.95 0.13 -15.79
CA PRO A 116 -0.22 0.94 -14.82
C PRO A 116 -1.12 2.04 -14.26
N VAL A 117 -1.18 2.14 -12.93
CA VAL A 117 -2.00 3.13 -12.24
C VAL A 117 -1.19 4.12 -11.40
N TYR A 118 0.00 3.73 -10.98
CA TYR A 118 0.94 4.59 -10.25
C TYR A 118 2.37 4.15 -10.55
N GLY A 119 3.33 5.07 -10.67
CA GLY A 119 4.72 4.66 -10.83
C GLY A 119 5.71 5.80 -11.05
N ASP A 120 6.98 5.43 -11.20
CA ASP A 120 8.07 6.37 -11.42
C ASP A 120 7.93 7.14 -12.73
N VAL A 121 8.34 8.41 -12.70
CA VAL A 121 8.49 9.21 -13.93
C VAL A 121 9.49 8.58 -14.92
N SER A 122 10.44 7.78 -14.44
CA SER A 122 11.38 7.03 -15.30
C SER A 122 10.73 5.97 -16.19
N LEU A 123 9.46 5.61 -15.93
CA LEU A 123 8.69 4.63 -16.69
C LEU A 123 7.78 5.29 -17.75
N GLU A 124 8.04 6.54 -18.13
CA GLU A 124 7.22 7.33 -19.07
C GLU A 124 6.79 6.54 -20.31
N SER A 125 7.74 5.92 -21.02
CA SER A 125 7.41 5.15 -22.24
C SER A 125 6.42 4.01 -21.99
N PHE A 126 6.48 3.36 -20.82
CA PHE A 126 5.54 2.29 -20.47
C PHE A 126 4.12 2.82 -20.22
N PHE A 127 3.99 4.00 -19.59
CA PHE A 127 2.70 4.67 -19.42
C PHE A 127 2.13 5.16 -20.76
N GLU A 128 2.98 5.70 -21.64
CA GLU A 128 2.59 6.13 -22.99
C GLU A 128 2.09 4.95 -23.84
N GLU A 129 2.83 3.84 -23.85
CA GLU A 129 2.45 2.60 -24.57
C GLU A 129 1.15 2.01 -24.04
N SER A 130 0.88 2.16 -22.74
CA SER A 130 -0.37 1.71 -22.11
C SER A 130 -1.58 2.59 -22.47
N GLY A 131 -1.37 3.77 -23.06
CA GLY A 131 -2.43 4.68 -23.49
C GLY A 131 -3.24 5.29 -22.35
N VAL A 132 -2.72 5.26 -21.13
CA VAL A 132 -3.39 5.81 -19.94
C VAL A 132 -3.11 7.30 -19.79
N ILE A 133 -4.11 8.05 -19.30
CA ILE A 133 -3.94 9.46 -18.97
C ILE A 133 -3.39 9.55 -17.54
N VAL A 134 -2.23 10.17 -17.39
CA VAL A 134 -1.55 10.35 -16.10
C VAL A 134 -1.51 11.82 -15.68
N GLU A 135 -1.60 12.07 -14.38
CA GLU A 135 -1.20 13.32 -13.75
C GLU A 135 0.17 13.10 -13.07
N ARG A 136 1.08 14.07 -13.19
CA ARG A 136 2.31 14.10 -12.38
C ARG A 136 1.97 14.63 -11.00
N VAL A 137 2.36 13.88 -9.98
CA VAL A 137 2.10 14.21 -8.57
C VAL A 137 3.37 14.06 -7.74
N LEU A 138 3.44 14.78 -6.64
CA LEU A 138 4.48 14.59 -5.63
C LEU A 138 3.95 13.68 -4.52
N VAL A 139 4.67 12.59 -4.24
CA VAL A 139 4.42 11.72 -3.09
C VAL A 139 5.74 11.59 -2.34
N ASP A 140 5.76 11.99 -1.07
CA ASP A 140 6.98 12.11 -0.26
C ASP A 140 8.11 12.90 -0.97
N ASN A 141 7.74 14.01 -1.61
CA ASN A 141 8.65 14.86 -2.41
C ASN A 141 9.28 14.16 -3.64
N ILE A 142 8.77 13.01 -4.06
CA ILE A 142 9.21 12.31 -5.26
C ILE A 142 8.13 12.45 -6.32
N GLU A 143 8.53 12.86 -7.52
CA GLU A 143 7.63 12.92 -8.67
C GLU A 143 7.21 11.52 -9.14
N ARG A 144 5.91 11.34 -9.33
CA ARG A 144 5.29 10.07 -9.75
C ARG A 144 4.22 10.34 -10.80
N TYR A 145 3.99 9.34 -11.64
CA TYR A 145 2.79 9.24 -12.44
C TYR A 145 1.66 8.61 -11.64
N LEU A 146 0.46 9.18 -11.76
CA LEU A 146 -0.76 8.64 -11.18
C LEU A 146 -1.89 8.72 -12.22
N VAL A 147 -2.52 7.59 -12.52
CA VAL A 147 -3.71 7.50 -13.39
C VAL A 147 -4.95 7.90 -12.59
N ALA A 148 -5.08 9.20 -12.39
CA ALA A 148 -6.25 9.85 -11.82
C ALA A 148 -6.14 11.37 -12.09
N SER A 149 -7.05 12.15 -11.53
CA SER A 149 -6.92 13.62 -11.50
C SER A 149 -7.02 14.16 -10.07
N PRO A 150 -6.14 13.70 -9.13
CA PRO A 150 -6.21 14.10 -7.74
C PRO A 150 -6.07 15.61 -7.56
N GLY A 151 -5.33 16.31 -8.43
CA GLY A 151 -5.18 17.74 -8.33
C GLY A 151 -6.51 18.49 -8.48
N LYS A 152 -7.35 18.07 -9.43
CA LYS A 152 -8.69 18.64 -9.63
C LYS A 152 -9.62 18.32 -8.45
N LEU A 153 -9.49 17.12 -7.89
CA LEU A 153 -10.26 16.72 -6.71
C LEU A 153 -9.88 17.58 -5.50
N LEU A 154 -8.58 17.72 -5.22
CA LEU A 154 -8.07 18.53 -4.12
C LEU A 154 -8.45 20.01 -4.30
N GLU A 155 -8.33 20.56 -5.50
CA GLU A 155 -8.78 21.92 -5.81
C GLU A 155 -10.28 22.10 -5.53
N SER A 156 -11.11 21.16 -5.99
CA SER A 156 -12.56 21.18 -5.73
C SER A 156 -12.87 21.11 -4.23
N LEU A 157 -12.09 20.36 -3.45
CA LEU A 157 -12.24 20.28 -2.00
C LEU A 157 -11.89 21.62 -1.34
N VAL A 158 -10.77 22.24 -1.72
CA VAL A 158 -10.36 23.54 -1.18
C VAL A 158 -11.40 24.62 -1.49
N ILE A 159 -11.90 24.68 -2.72
CA ILE A 159 -12.95 25.62 -3.12
C ILE A 159 -14.23 25.40 -2.28
N SER A 160 -14.62 24.14 -2.08
CA SER A 160 -15.85 23.81 -1.35
C SER A 160 -15.74 24.07 0.16
N LEU A 161 -14.55 23.87 0.73
CA LEU A 161 -14.29 24.06 2.16
C LEU A 161 -13.93 25.51 2.51
N GLY A 162 -13.40 26.27 1.55
CA GLY A 162 -12.86 27.63 1.76
C GLY A 162 -11.51 27.65 2.46
N TYR A 163 -10.85 26.51 2.65
CA TYR A 163 -9.51 26.38 3.24
C TYR A 163 -8.81 25.11 2.77
N LYS A 164 -7.48 25.07 2.86
CA LYS A 164 -6.69 23.88 2.55
C LYS A 164 -6.85 22.81 3.62
N LYS A 165 -7.28 21.61 3.22
CA LYS A 165 -7.36 20.44 4.10
C LYS A 165 -6.23 19.46 3.81
N ASP A 166 -5.35 19.26 4.78
CA ASP A 166 -4.34 18.21 4.70
C ASP A 166 -4.96 16.85 5.04
N LEU A 167 -4.82 15.89 4.13
CA LEU A 167 -5.34 14.54 4.25
C LEU A 167 -4.16 13.57 4.47
N ALA A 168 -3.92 13.19 5.72
CA ALA A 168 -2.76 12.35 6.09
C ALA A 168 -2.69 11.01 5.33
N PHE A 169 -3.85 10.43 5.00
CA PHE A 169 -3.97 9.17 4.25
C PHE A 169 -3.86 9.34 2.73
N PHE A 170 -3.77 10.59 2.25
CA PHE A 170 -3.65 10.91 0.84
C PHE A 170 -2.42 11.80 0.62
N PRO A 171 -1.20 11.23 0.62
CA PRO A 171 0.06 11.95 0.66
C PRO A 171 0.44 12.62 -0.67
N VAL A 172 -0.52 12.83 -1.56
CA VAL A 172 -0.33 13.56 -2.83
C VAL A 172 -0.26 15.05 -2.52
N GLN A 173 0.89 15.64 -2.83
CA GLN A 173 1.13 17.07 -2.71
C GLN A 173 0.89 17.74 -4.06
N LYS A 174 0.14 18.83 -4.02
CA LYS A 174 -0.02 19.75 -5.15
C LYS A 174 0.05 21.18 -4.63
N GLU A 175 0.84 22.01 -5.29
CA GLU A 175 0.83 23.45 -5.06
C GLU A 175 -0.39 24.05 -5.77
N PHE A 176 -1.13 24.90 -5.06
CA PHE A 176 -2.26 25.64 -5.61
C PHE A 176 -1.89 27.12 -5.63
N ASP A 177 -1.87 27.73 -6.81
CA ASP A 177 -1.39 29.11 -7.00
C ASP A 177 -2.25 30.18 -6.28
N ASN A 178 -3.40 29.83 -5.68
CA ASN A 178 -4.44 30.79 -5.28
C ASN A 178 -5.02 30.63 -3.86
N PHE A 179 -4.42 29.82 -2.98
CA PHE A 179 -4.93 29.63 -1.62
C PHE A 179 -3.76 29.66 -0.61
N GLU A 180 -3.63 30.79 0.12
CA GLU A 180 -2.81 30.92 1.34
C GLU A 180 -3.44 30.21 2.55
#